data_AF-A0A257LSK6-F1
#
_entry.id   AF-A0A257LSK6-F1
#
_cell.length_a   1.000
_cell.length_b   1.000
_cell.length_c   1.000
_cell.angle_alpha   90.00
_cell.angle_beta   90.00
_cell.angle_gamma   90.00
#
_symmetry.space_group_name_H-M   'P 1'
#
loop_
_entity.id
_entity.type
_entity.pdbx_description
1 polymer ?
#
loop_
_entity_poly.entity_id
_entity_poly.type
_entity_poly.pdbx_seq_one_letter_code
_entity_poly.pdbx_strand_id
1 'polypeptide(L)'
;CTSDSRANFEKWVKANQEKYPDYIFAHDAAERTPERASHKLYGVSGIPTQFIIDREGKVAAISVGYLPGEVLLDAALAKAGIKVDPAILAKAVEDQKKRDER
;
A
#
# COMPACT_ATOMS: atom_id res chain seq x y z
N CYS A 1 -5.58 -9.08 0.94
CA CYS A 1 -6.74 -8.64 0.16
C CYS A 1 -7.98 -8.68 1.04
N THR A 2 -8.68 -7.56 1.16
CA THR A 2 -9.88 -7.41 1.99
C THR A 2 -11.11 -7.00 1.18
N SER A 3 -10.96 -6.82 -0.13
CA SER A 3 -11.97 -6.17 -0.98
C SER A 3 -12.31 -6.97 -2.25
N ASP A 4 -11.62 -8.07 -2.51
CA ASP A 4 -11.94 -9.02 -3.59
C ASP A 4 -12.58 -10.30 -3.00
N SER A 5 -13.30 -11.04 -3.84
CA SER A 5 -13.77 -12.38 -3.46
C SER A 5 -12.58 -13.32 -3.24
N ARG A 6 -12.76 -14.30 -2.34
CA ARG A 6 -11.74 -15.34 -2.08
C ARG A 6 -11.35 -16.09 -3.35
N ALA A 7 -12.34 -16.52 -4.14
CA ALA A 7 -12.12 -17.25 -5.37
C ALA A 7 -11.28 -16.47 -6.40
N ASN A 8 -11.56 -15.17 -6.60
CA ASN A 8 -10.75 -14.33 -7.49
C ASN A 8 -9.33 -14.15 -6.98
N PHE A 9 -9.18 -13.90 -5.67
CA PHE A 9 -7.89 -13.76 -5.03
C PHE A 9 -7.04 -15.03 -5.20
N GLU A 10 -7.58 -16.19 -4.87
CA GLU A 10 -6.87 -17.48 -4.97
C GLU A 10 -6.48 -17.80 -6.41
N LYS A 11 -7.39 -17.55 -7.37
CA LYS A 11 -7.09 -17.69 -8.80
C LYS A 11 -5.94 -16.80 -9.23
N TRP A 12 -5.92 -15.54 -8.78
CA TRP A 12 -4.86 -14.59 -9.13
C TRP A 12 -3.53 -14.98 -8.49
N VAL A 13 -3.52 -15.35 -7.21
CA VAL A 13 -2.30 -15.77 -6.49
C VAL A 13 -1.69 -16.99 -7.17
N LYS A 14 -2.49 -18.02 -7.48
CA LYS A 14 -2.03 -19.21 -8.19
C LYS A 14 -1.35 -18.88 -9.53
N ALA A 15 -1.83 -17.86 -10.23
CA ALA A 15 -1.31 -17.47 -11.55
C ALA A 15 -0.11 -16.49 -11.49
N ASN A 16 0.14 -15.82 -10.36
CA ASN A 16 1.05 -14.67 -10.33
C ASN A 16 2.07 -14.68 -9.17
N GLN A 17 1.88 -15.45 -8.10
CA GLN A 17 2.76 -15.36 -6.91
C GLN A 17 4.24 -15.60 -7.23
N GLU A 18 4.53 -16.47 -8.21
CA GLU A 18 5.90 -16.79 -8.61
C GLU A 18 6.64 -15.58 -9.22
N LYS A 19 5.90 -14.58 -9.70
CA LYS A 19 6.46 -13.31 -10.20
C LYS A 19 6.89 -12.37 -9.07
N TYR A 20 6.46 -12.65 -7.85
CA TYR A 20 6.64 -11.80 -6.68
C TYR A 20 7.14 -12.64 -5.49
N PRO A 21 8.34 -13.24 -5.60
CA PRO A 21 8.85 -14.19 -4.60
C PRO A 21 9.02 -13.58 -3.21
N ASP A 22 9.21 -12.26 -3.13
CA ASP A 22 9.38 -11.52 -1.87
C ASP A 22 8.05 -11.05 -1.24
N TYR A 23 6.92 -11.32 -1.90
CA TYR A 23 5.60 -10.86 -1.45
C TYR A 23 4.81 -11.99 -0.81
N ILE A 24 4.27 -11.73 0.37
CA ILE A 24 3.30 -12.60 1.01
C ILE A 24 1.90 -12.10 0.66
N PHE A 25 1.14 -12.90 -0.08
CA PHE A 25 -0.26 -12.62 -0.38
C PHE A 25 -1.17 -13.30 0.65
N ALA A 26 -1.93 -12.50 1.39
CA ALA A 26 -2.94 -12.97 2.32
C ALA A 26 -4.33 -12.47 1.91
N HIS A 27 -5.38 -13.21 2.27
CA HIS A 27 -6.79 -12.78 2.16
C HIS A 27 -7.41 -12.78 3.55
N ASP A 28 -8.14 -11.71 3.86
CA ASP A 28 -8.76 -11.55 5.18
C ASP A 28 -9.86 -12.58 5.38
N ALA A 29 -9.83 -13.31 6.50
CA ALA A 29 -10.82 -14.33 6.82
C ALA A 29 -12.25 -13.75 6.95
N ALA A 30 -12.38 -12.49 7.38
CA ALA A 30 -13.66 -11.79 7.44
C ALA A 30 -14.10 -11.22 6.08
N GLU A 31 -13.35 -11.49 5.01
CA GLU A 31 -13.64 -11.13 3.62
C GLU A 31 -14.09 -9.67 3.43
N ARG A 32 -15.24 -9.44 2.78
CA ARG A 32 -15.79 -8.11 2.51
C ARG A 32 -16.80 -7.65 3.57
N THR A 33 -16.83 -8.29 4.73
CA THR A 33 -17.72 -7.86 5.83
C THR A 33 -17.20 -6.58 6.51
N PRO A 34 -18.01 -5.91 7.34
CA PRO A 34 -17.54 -4.79 8.17
C PRO A 34 -16.45 -5.17 9.17
N GLU A 35 -16.34 -6.46 9.51
CA GLU A 35 -15.38 -7.01 10.47
C GLU A 35 -13.97 -7.19 9.90
N ARG A 36 -13.79 -7.03 8.58
CA ARG A 36 -12.48 -7.09 7.92
C ARG A 36 -11.49 -6.15 8.59
N ALA A 37 -10.27 -6.64 8.81
CA ALA A 37 -9.22 -5.94 9.54
C ALA A 37 -8.94 -4.55 8.95
N SER A 38 -8.91 -4.43 7.61
CA SER A 38 -8.65 -3.14 6.94
C SER A 38 -9.62 -2.04 7.36
N HIS A 39 -10.90 -2.37 7.53
CA HIS A 39 -11.90 -1.42 7.97
C HIS A 39 -11.90 -1.28 9.49
N LYS A 40 -12.09 -2.39 10.21
CA LYS A 40 -12.34 -2.39 11.66
C LYS A 40 -11.12 -1.96 12.49
N LEU A 41 -9.92 -2.34 12.09
CA LEU A 41 -8.70 -2.11 12.87
C LEU A 41 -7.87 -0.95 12.32
N TYR A 42 -7.86 -0.79 10.99
CA TYR A 42 -6.95 0.14 10.32
C TYR A 42 -7.64 1.33 9.64
N GLY A 43 -8.97 1.43 9.73
CA GLY A 43 -9.72 2.60 9.23
C GLY A 43 -9.55 2.87 7.73
N VAL A 44 -9.20 1.84 6.94
CA VAL A 44 -8.95 1.97 5.50
C VAL A 44 -10.24 2.41 4.78
N SER A 45 -10.21 3.63 4.25
CA SER A 45 -11.33 4.26 3.52
C SER A 45 -11.05 4.45 2.02
N GLY A 46 -9.80 4.33 1.58
CA GLY A 46 -9.38 4.45 0.17
C GLY A 46 -8.51 3.27 -0.28
N ILE A 47 -8.51 2.97 -1.58
CA ILE A 47 -7.68 1.90 -2.17
C ILE A 47 -6.84 2.41 -3.35
N PRO A 48 -5.61 1.89 -3.55
CA PRO A 48 -4.86 1.09 -2.58
C PRO A 48 -4.48 1.93 -1.35
N THR A 49 -4.45 1.33 -0.16
CA THR A 49 -3.82 1.92 1.03
C THR A 49 -2.61 1.08 1.38
N GLN A 50 -1.49 1.76 1.65
CA GLN A 50 -0.20 1.15 1.97
C GLN A 50 0.25 1.70 3.33
N PHE A 51 0.54 0.79 4.26
CA PHE A 51 1.14 1.11 5.55
C PHE A 51 2.64 0.81 5.44
N ILE A 52 3.47 1.81 5.65
CA ILE A 52 4.92 1.67 5.63
C ILE A 52 5.37 1.49 7.07
N ILE A 53 5.94 0.33 7.37
CA ILE A 53 6.39 -0.07 8.70
C ILE A 53 7.91 -0.02 8.73
N ASP A 54 8.48 0.64 9.73
CA ASP A 54 9.93 0.71 9.93
C ASP A 54 10.52 -0.56 10.56
N ARG A 55 11.84 -0.57 10.75
CA ARG A 55 12.56 -1.70 11.36
C ARG A 55 12.20 -1.94 12.83
N GLU A 56 11.61 -0.96 13.50
CA GLU A 56 11.16 -1.05 14.89
C GLU A 56 9.71 -1.56 14.99
N GLY A 57 9.06 -1.81 13.84
CA GLY A 57 7.67 -2.25 13.78
C GLY A 57 6.65 -1.11 13.93
N LYS A 58 7.07 0.16 13.81
CA LYS A 58 6.18 1.32 13.89
C LYS A 58 5.74 1.75 12.49
N VAL A 59 4.54 2.33 12.40
CA VAL A 59 4.05 2.94 11.16
C VAL A 59 4.79 4.25 10.92
N ALA A 60 5.70 4.25 9.95
CA ALA A 60 6.47 5.43 9.56
C ALA A 60 5.68 6.35 8.61
N ALA A 61 4.80 5.78 7.79
CA ALA A 61 3.97 6.52 6.87
C ALA A 61 2.75 5.70 6.42
N ILE A 62 1.73 6.41 5.93
CA ILE A 62 0.58 5.83 5.23
C ILE A 62 0.49 6.51 3.87
N SER A 63 0.42 5.71 2.80
CA SER A 63 0.19 6.18 1.43
C SER A 63 -1.16 5.67 0.95
N VAL A 64 -2.04 6.59 0.54
CA VAL A 64 -3.40 6.25 0.09
C VAL A 64 -3.57 6.68 -1.36
N GLY A 65 -4.14 5.80 -2.18
CA GLY A 65 -4.40 6.02 -3.59
C GLY A 65 -3.18 5.84 -4.49
N TYR A 66 -3.44 5.76 -5.79
CA TYR A 66 -2.42 5.56 -6.82
C TYR A 66 -2.78 6.41 -8.04
N LEU A 67 -1.82 7.18 -8.56
CA LEU A 67 -1.86 7.68 -9.93
C LEU A 67 -0.62 7.19 -10.69
N PRO A 68 -0.77 6.86 -11.99
CA PRO A 68 0.35 6.44 -12.82
C PRO A 68 1.50 7.46 -12.80
N GLY A 69 2.70 6.97 -12.52
CA GLY A 69 3.93 7.76 -12.53
C GLY A 69 4.22 8.53 -11.24
N GLU A 70 3.38 8.50 -10.21
CA GLU A 70 3.68 9.11 -8.92
C GLU A 70 4.71 8.31 -8.10
N VAL A 71 5.50 9.02 -7.28
CA VAL A 71 6.57 8.43 -6.46
C VAL A 71 6.36 8.64 -4.95
N LEU A 72 5.10 8.75 -4.53
CA LEU A 72 4.76 8.99 -3.11
C LEU A 72 5.07 7.79 -2.22
N LEU A 73 5.01 6.57 -2.77
CA LEU A 73 5.43 5.37 -2.03
C LEU A 73 6.93 5.42 -1.73
N ASP A 74 7.76 5.82 -2.69
CA ASP A 74 9.21 5.93 -2.50
C ASP A 74 9.53 6.94 -1.41
N ALA A 75 8.89 8.12 -1.42
CA ALA A 75 9.05 9.10 -0.35
C ALA A 75 8.54 8.57 1.01
N ALA A 76 7.50 7.74 1.04
CA ALA A 76 7.04 7.08 2.25
C ALA A 76 8.06 6.05 2.79
N LEU A 77 8.71 5.29 1.90
CA LEU A 77 9.79 4.36 2.28
C LEU A 77 11.00 5.08 2.88
N ALA A 78 11.31 6.29 2.40
CA ALA A 78 12.37 7.11 2.99
C ALA A 78 12.13 7.42 4.47
N LYS A 79 10.87 7.60 4.88
CA LYS A 79 10.49 7.80 6.29
C LYS A 79 10.73 6.56 7.15
N ALA A 80 10.75 5.36 6.57
CA ALA A 80 11.15 4.11 7.23
C ALA A 80 12.67 3.87 7.22
N GLY A 81 13.47 4.86 6.81
CA GLY A 81 14.93 4.75 6.79
C GLY A 81 15.47 3.98 5.59
N ILE A 82 14.69 3.85 4.51
CA ILE A 82 15.21 3.38 3.22
C ILE A 82 15.89 4.55 2.51
N LYS A 83 17.07 4.31 1.94
CA LYS A 83 17.74 5.33 1.13
C LYS A 83 17.02 5.47 -0.21
N VAL A 84 16.58 6.68 -0.51
CA VAL A 84 15.88 7.02 -1.76
C VAL A 84 16.61 8.20 -2.40
N ASP A 85 16.69 8.19 -3.73
CA ASP A 85 17.34 9.26 -4.49
C ASP A 85 16.68 10.62 -4.18
N PRO A 86 17.46 11.67 -3.85
CA PRO A 86 16.94 13.02 -3.63
C PRO A 86 16.03 13.56 -4.75
N ALA A 87 16.29 13.20 -6.02
CA ALA A 87 15.45 13.62 -7.14
C ALA A 87 14.04 13.01 -7.07
N ILE A 88 13.93 11.78 -6.58
CA ILE A 88 12.62 11.12 -6.35
C ILE A 88 11.87 11.82 -5.22
N LEU A 89 12.58 12.20 -4.14
CA LEU A 89 11.96 12.95 -3.04
C LEU A 89 11.46 14.32 -3.48
N ALA A 90 12.21 15.03 -4.32
CA ALA A 90 11.78 16.30 -4.90
C ALA A 90 10.52 16.13 -5.75
N LYS A 91 10.50 15.12 -6.64
CA LYS A 91 9.32 14.79 -7.45
C LYS A 91 8.11 14.42 -6.58
N ALA A 92 8.31 13.71 -5.48
CA ALA A 92 7.22 13.35 -4.56
C ALA A 92 6.54 14.59 -3.95
N VAL A 93 7.30 15.66 -3.65
CA VAL A 93 6.73 16.93 -3.17
C VAL A 93 5.81 17.56 -4.22
N GLU A 94 6.22 17.54 -5.49
CA GLU A 94 5.40 18.04 -6.59
C GLU A 94 4.15 17.18 -6.82
N ASP A 95 4.28 15.86 -6.78
CA ASP A 95 3.16 14.93 -6.92
C ASP A 95 2.13 15.13 -5.79
N GLN A 96 2.60 15.28 -4.54
CA GLN A 96 1.72 15.54 -3.39
C GLN A 96 0.97 16.87 -3.55
N LYS A 97 1.67 17.94 -3.96
CA LYS A 97 1.03 19.23 -4.20
C LYS A 97 -0.09 19.13 -5.25
N LYS A 98 0.14 18.40 -6.35
CA LYS A 98 -0.90 18.17 -7.38
C LYS A 98 -2.10 17.40 -6.85
N ARG A 99 -1.92 16.51 -5.87
CA ARG A 99 -3.04 15.81 -5.22
C ARG A 99 -3.85 16.74 -4.33
N ASP A 100 -3.17 17.57 -3.56
CA ASP A 100 -3.80 18.48 -2.58
C ASP A 100 -4.61 19.59 -3.27
N GLU A 101 -4.30 19.90 -4.54
CA GLU A 101 -5.00 20.90 -5.35
C GLU A 101 -6.29 20.37 -6.04
N ARG A 102 -6.65 19.09 -5.85
CA ARG A 102 -7.84 18.46 -6.46
C ARG A 102 -9.04 18.44 -5.53
#